data_AF-A0A2N0RUS9-F1
#
_entry.id   AF-A0A2N0RUS9-F1
#
_cell.length_a   1.000
_cell.length_b   1.000
_cell.length_c   1.000
_cell.angle_alpha   90.00
_cell.angle_beta   90.00
_cell.angle_gamma   90.00
#
_symmetry.space_group_name_H-M   'P 1'
#
loop_
_entity.id
_entity.type
_entity.pdbx_description
1 polymer ?
#
loop_
_entity_poly.entity_id
_entity_poly.type
_entity_poly.pdbx_seq_one_letter_code
_entity_poly.pdbx_strand_id
1 'polypeptide(L)'
;MTLEYIILKITNLQWENFTETLDREIEAWDFQQLIDEFNHEIQLGYEMDNDGEKIRCKFNELWNNIMSAISIAVNIELPMKTVKYPGSRNIRHKLSFVDKTMRHTTKLGSLMRKISKDQGFIDNKDDKWINFWINRINKYNKDYNRKEYDKFIDNHKELTIPTHDLFSDTWIKNAKEVFKKRIKIDKNYLQAQRLRKIQDSIENRCNIIHSDIPKWLHSTQDNVKEHIIIDRAVISNENEGVRLALDPNTIRTHAKDTFAGILRKRNTKSIEQD
;
A
#
# COMPACT_ATOMS: atom_id res chain seq x y z
N MET A 1 5.43 6.89 -10.96
CA MET A 1 5.82 8.16 -11.60
C MET A 1 6.60 8.94 -10.56
N THR A 2 7.92 9.00 -10.71
CA THR A 2 8.88 9.57 -9.76
C THR A 2 8.77 11.09 -9.75
N LEU A 3 8.40 11.67 -8.60
CA LEU A 3 8.44 13.11 -8.36
C LEU A 3 9.82 13.46 -7.80
N GLU A 4 10.68 14.05 -8.63
CA GLU A 4 11.95 14.63 -8.17
C GLU A 4 11.70 16.07 -7.69
N TYR A 5 12.12 16.36 -6.46
CA TYR A 5 11.98 17.66 -5.83
C TYR A 5 13.33 18.40 -5.82
N ILE A 6 13.33 19.68 -6.22
CA ILE A 6 14.51 20.57 -6.09
C ILE A 6 14.31 21.42 -4.83
N ILE A 7 15.27 21.31 -3.90
CA ILE A 7 15.32 22.12 -2.68
C ILE A 7 15.84 23.53 -3.03
N LEU A 8 15.05 24.57 -2.74
CA LEU A 8 15.49 25.97 -2.83
C LEU A 8 16.44 26.32 -1.68
N LYS A 9 17.12 27.47 -1.74
CA LYS A 9 18.01 27.96 -0.68
C LYS A 9 17.22 28.10 0.64
N ILE A 10 17.39 27.12 1.54
CA ILE A 10 16.71 27.04 2.84
C ILE A 10 17.33 28.07 3.78
N THR A 11 16.49 28.80 4.52
CA THR A 11 16.95 29.73 5.56
C THR A 11 17.20 28.99 6.88
N ASN A 12 18.11 29.47 7.74
CA ASN A 12 18.42 28.80 9.02
C ASN A 12 17.17 28.58 9.89
N LEU A 13 16.23 29.53 9.89
CA LEU A 13 14.96 29.41 10.61
C LEU A 13 14.07 28.28 10.06
N GLN A 14 14.08 28.05 8.75
CA GLN A 14 13.33 26.95 8.15
C GLN A 14 14.00 25.59 8.40
N TRP A 15 15.33 25.56 8.48
CA TRP A 15 16.07 24.38 8.92
C TRP A 15 15.76 24.04 10.37
N GLU A 16 15.77 25.01 11.28
CA GLU A 16 15.42 24.80 12.69
C GLU A 16 13.99 24.26 12.84
N ASN A 17 13.02 24.87 12.16
CA ASN A 17 11.63 24.40 12.20
C ASN A 17 11.46 22.99 11.60
N PHE A 18 12.19 22.68 10.53
CA PHE A 18 12.21 21.34 9.93
C PHE A 18 12.73 20.31 10.91
N THR A 19 13.88 20.56 11.54
CA THR A 19 14.49 19.64 12.50
C THR A 19 13.59 19.46 13.72
N GLU A 20 13.03 20.54 14.27
CA GLU A 20 12.12 20.47 15.41
C GLU A 20 10.82 19.71 15.08
N THR A 21 10.34 19.79 13.84
CA THR A 21 9.18 19.02 13.38
C THR A 21 9.52 17.55 13.16
N LEU A 22 10.71 17.27 12.63
CA LEU A 22 11.21 15.91 12.47
C LEU A 22 11.40 15.23 13.83
N ASP A 23 12.01 15.92 14.80
CA ASP A 23 12.24 15.39 16.15
C ASP A 23 10.92 15.07 16.85
N ARG A 24 9.90 15.94 16.73
CA ARG A 24 8.56 15.64 17.26
C ARG A 24 7.88 14.45 16.59
N GLU A 25 8.06 14.26 15.29
CA GLU A 25 7.55 13.07 14.60
C GLU A 25 8.36 11.83 15.01
N ILE A 26 9.66 11.95 15.26
CA ILE A 26 10.46 10.82 15.75
C ILE A 26 10.04 10.42 17.17
N GLU A 27 9.82 11.38 18.06
CA GLU A 27 9.30 11.13 19.41
C GLU A 27 7.87 10.57 19.39
N ALA A 28 6.98 11.11 18.54
CA ALA A 28 5.58 10.70 18.49
C ALA A 28 5.39 9.25 18.00
N TRP A 29 6.35 8.75 17.23
CA TRP A 29 6.36 7.37 16.73
C TRP A 29 7.12 6.42 17.65
N ASP A 30 7.72 6.94 18.73
CA ASP A 30 8.56 6.20 19.67
C ASP A 30 9.55 5.28 18.95
N PHE A 31 10.31 5.86 18.02
CA PHE A 31 11.24 5.08 17.20
C PHE A 31 12.28 4.34 18.04
N GLN A 32 12.59 4.84 19.24
CA GLN A 32 13.48 4.16 20.15
C GLN A 32 12.87 2.83 20.62
N GLN A 33 11.60 2.83 21.05
CA GLN A 33 10.88 1.59 21.36
C GLN A 33 10.79 0.65 20.15
N LEU A 34 10.51 1.16 18.95
CA LEU A 34 10.45 0.34 17.72
C LEU A 34 11.79 -0.30 17.36
N ILE A 35 12.89 0.42 17.57
CA ILE A 35 14.26 -0.09 17.35
C ILE A 35 14.61 -1.13 18.42
N ASP A 36 14.23 -0.89 19.68
CA ASP A 36 14.48 -1.80 20.79
C ASP A 36 13.68 -3.11 20.64
N GLU A 37 12.41 -3.02 20.23
CA GLU A 37 11.56 -4.19 19.87
C GLU A 37 12.15 -4.97 18.70
N PHE A 38 12.60 -4.28 17.64
CA PHE A 38 13.23 -4.92 16.49
C PHE A 38 14.55 -5.63 16.87
N ASN A 39 15.38 -5.00 17.69
CA ASN A 39 16.64 -5.59 18.17
C ASN A 39 16.40 -6.81 19.07
N HIS A 40 15.39 -6.75 19.95
CA HIS A 40 15.01 -7.87 20.80
C HIS A 40 14.52 -9.08 19.98
N GLU A 41 13.71 -8.83 18.95
CA GLU A 41 13.22 -9.87 18.06
C GLU A 41 14.31 -10.45 17.16
N ILE A 42 15.28 -9.65 16.70
CA ILE A 42 16.46 -10.15 16.00
C ILE A 42 17.25 -11.08 16.91
N GLN A 43 17.47 -10.70 18.18
CA GLN A 43 18.18 -11.55 19.15
C GLN A 43 17.46 -12.88 19.40
N LEU A 44 16.12 -12.87 19.51
CA LEU A 44 15.30 -14.09 19.65
C LEU A 44 15.28 -14.95 18.37
N GLY A 45 15.34 -14.33 17.20
CA GLY A 45 15.33 -15.00 15.89
C GLY A 45 16.64 -15.72 15.54
N TYR A 46 17.77 -15.39 16.18
CA TYR A 46 19.03 -16.12 16.01
C TYR A 46 19.07 -17.48 16.73
N GLU A 47 18.14 -17.77 17.65
CA GLU A 47 18.06 -19.06 18.37
C GLU A 47 17.19 -20.11 17.67
N MET A 48 16.33 -19.70 16.72
CA MET A 48 15.49 -20.60 15.94
C MET A 48 15.70 -20.32 14.46
N ASP A 49 16.15 -21.34 13.72
CA ASP A 49 16.61 -21.29 12.33
C ASP A 49 15.49 -21.03 11.30
N ASN A 50 14.69 -19.97 11.51
CA ASN A 50 13.66 -19.57 10.57
C ASN A 50 13.37 -18.06 10.55
N ASP A 51 13.63 -17.52 9.36
CA ASP A 51 12.78 -16.59 8.60
C ASP A 51 13.33 -15.15 8.40
N GLY A 52 14.42 -15.05 7.63
CA GLY A 52 14.98 -13.78 7.15
C GLY A 52 13.99 -12.93 6.33
N GLU A 53 12.90 -13.51 5.81
CA GLU A 53 11.84 -12.76 5.15
C GLU A 53 11.00 -11.93 6.15
N LYS A 54 10.79 -12.45 7.36
CA LYS A 54 10.09 -11.74 8.44
C LYS A 54 10.89 -10.54 8.97
N ILE A 55 12.21 -10.71 9.11
CA ILE A 55 13.13 -9.62 9.46
C ILE A 55 13.14 -8.55 8.37
N ARG A 56 13.20 -8.96 7.09
CA ARG A 56 13.16 -8.03 5.95
C ARG A 56 11.85 -7.24 5.88
N CYS A 57 10.71 -7.88 6.14
CA CYS A 57 9.41 -7.21 6.19
C CYS A 57 9.35 -6.14 7.28
N LYS A 58 9.83 -6.44 8.49
CA LYS A 58 9.86 -5.49 9.60
C LYS A 58 10.85 -4.35 9.38
N PHE A 59 12.02 -4.64 8.82
CA PHE A 59 12.98 -3.60 8.42
C PHE A 59 12.38 -2.64 7.40
N ASN A 60 11.68 -3.17 6.39
CA ASN A 60 10.99 -2.33 5.40
C ASN A 60 9.87 -1.50 6.03
N GLU A 61 9.17 -2.02 7.03
CA GLU A 61 8.14 -1.29 7.78
C GLU A 61 8.74 -0.12 8.58
N LEU A 62 9.83 -0.38 9.32
CA LEU A 62 10.61 0.65 10.02
C LEU A 62 11.14 1.72 9.06
N TRP A 63 11.71 1.30 7.92
CA TRP A 63 12.21 2.21 6.89
C TRP A 63 11.10 3.07 6.28
N ASN A 64 9.93 2.49 5.99
CA ASN A 64 8.77 3.22 5.49
C ASN A 64 8.25 4.24 6.50
N ASN A 65 8.30 3.92 7.78
CA ASN A 65 7.91 4.83 8.86
C ASN A 65 8.87 6.03 8.95
N ILE A 66 10.19 5.79 8.90
CA ILE A 66 11.21 6.86 8.86
C ILE A 66 11.00 7.75 7.63
N MET A 67 10.83 7.14 6.45
CA MET A 67 10.60 7.88 5.21
C MET A 67 9.29 8.69 5.24
N SER A 68 8.25 8.19 5.93
CA SER A 68 7.00 8.92 6.14
C SER A 68 7.21 10.13 7.06
N ALA A 69 7.93 9.97 8.17
CA ALA A 69 8.22 11.07 9.11
C ALA A 69 9.02 12.19 8.44
N ILE A 70 10.07 11.83 7.69
CA ILE A 70 10.85 12.78 6.89
C ILE A 70 9.97 13.45 5.84
N SER A 71 9.15 12.68 5.11
CA SER A 71 8.25 13.24 4.10
C SER A 71 7.24 14.22 4.70
N ILE A 72 6.75 13.98 5.92
CA ILE A 72 5.84 14.86 6.64
C ILE A 72 6.56 16.17 7.01
N ALA A 73 7.72 16.08 7.67
CA ALA A 73 8.50 17.25 8.07
C ALA A 73 8.90 18.12 6.86
N VAL A 74 9.36 17.48 5.78
CA VAL A 74 9.72 18.15 4.52
C VAL A 74 8.52 18.87 3.90
N ASN A 75 7.33 18.23 3.86
CA ASN A 75 6.13 18.83 3.27
C ASN A 75 5.56 20.01 4.09
N ILE A 76 5.83 20.05 5.40
CA ILE A 76 5.31 21.09 6.28
C ILE A 76 6.23 22.32 6.27
N GLU A 77 7.54 22.11 6.40
CA GLU A 77 8.47 23.20 6.74
C GLU A 77 9.35 23.65 5.57
N LEU A 78 9.62 22.77 4.59
CA LEU A 78 10.49 23.15 3.46
C LEU A 78 9.70 23.79 2.31
N PRO A 79 10.20 24.89 1.73
CA PRO A 79 9.57 25.55 0.59
C PRO A 79 9.75 24.70 -0.68
N MET A 80 8.80 23.79 -0.92
CA MET A 80 8.76 22.99 -2.15
C MET A 80 8.24 23.81 -3.33
N LYS A 81 9.08 23.98 -4.37
CA LYS A 81 8.61 24.42 -5.68
C LYS A 81 8.40 23.20 -6.56
N THR A 82 7.15 22.94 -6.93
CA THR A 82 6.84 21.94 -7.96
C THR A 82 7.45 22.38 -9.28
N VAL A 83 8.45 21.65 -9.78
CA VAL A 83 8.98 21.85 -11.14
C VAL A 83 7.87 21.44 -12.11
N LYS A 84 7.30 22.42 -12.82
CA LYS A 84 6.30 22.17 -13.86
C LYS A 84 7.04 21.82 -15.15
N TYR A 85 6.99 20.56 -15.58
CA TYR A 85 7.33 20.24 -16.95
C TYR A 85 6.30 20.87 -17.90
N PRO A 86 6.74 21.53 -19.00
CA PRO A 86 5.84 22.08 -20.00
C PRO A 86 5.15 20.92 -20.74
N GLY A 87 4.09 20.38 -20.16
CA GLY A 87 3.35 19.24 -20.69
C GLY A 87 2.41 18.57 -19.68
N SER A 88 2.73 18.64 -18.38
CA SER A 88 1.84 18.10 -17.35
C SER A 88 0.71 19.10 -17.06
N ARG A 89 -0.48 18.88 -17.63
CA ARG A 89 -1.69 19.55 -17.15
C ARG A 89 -1.82 19.27 -15.66
N ASN A 90 -1.86 20.33 -14.84
CA ASN A 90 -2.09 20.21 -13.41
C ASN A 90 -3.47 19.60 -13.19
N ILE A 91 -3.54 18.27 -13.08
CA ILE A 91 -4.68 17.63 -12.46
C ILE A 91 -4.49 17.94 -10.97
N ARG A 92 -4.97 19.10 -10.51
CA ARG A 92 -5.26 19.28 -9.08
C ARG A 92 -6.17 18.12 -8.73
N HIS A 93 -5.62 17.08 -8.10
CA HIS A 93 -6.44 16.00 -7.58
C HIS A 93 -7.40 16.67 -6.59
N LYS A 94 -8.67 16.75 -6.99
CA LYS A 94 -9.74 17.24 -6.14
C LYS A 94 -9.69 16.36 -4.90
N LEU A 95 -9.31 16.92 -3.74
CA LEU A 95 -9.28 16.16 -2.49
C LEU A 95 -10.57 15.37 -2.40
N SER A 96 -10.44 14.09 -2.06
CA SER A 96 -11.62 13.28 -1.83
C SER A 96 -12.43 13.94 -0.71
N PHE A 97 -13.73 13.68 -0.71
CA PHE A 97 -14.58 14.24 0.33
C PHE A 97 -14.08 13.87 1.73
N VAL A 98 -13.61 12.63 1.89
CA VAL A 98 -13.02 12.08 3.13
C VAL A 98 -11.84 12.93 3.58
N ASP A 99 -10.90 13.20 2.67
CA ASP A 99 -9.72 14.01 2.99
C ASP A 99 -10.09 15.45 3.39
N LYS A 100 -11.21 15.98 2.86
CA LYS A 100 -11.71 17.30 3.25
C LYS A 100 -12.31 17.29 4.65
N THR A 101 -13.15 16.31 4.97
CA THR A 101 -13.77 16.16 6.31
C THR A 101 -12.69 15.99 7.37
N MET A 102 -11.74 15.07 7.15
CA MET A 102 -10.61 14.87 8.06
C MET A 102 -9.81 16.15 8.26
N ARG A 103 -9.51 16.88 7.18
CA ARG A 103 -8.80 18.15 7.27
C ARG A 103 -9.56 19.21 8.08
N HIS A 104 -10.89 19.22 7.99
CA HIS A 104 -11.71 20.11 8.80
C HIS A 104 -11.64 19.74 10.29
N THR A 105 -11.74 18.46 10.63
CA THR A 105 -11.56 17.97 12.00
C THR A 105 -10.18 18.28 12.55
N THR A 106 -9.12 18.08 11.76
CA THR A 106 -7.74 18.43 12.16
C THR A 106 -7.59 19.93 12.41
N LYS A 107 -8.16 20.79 11.55
CA LYS A 107 -8.13 22.25 11.74
C LYS A 107 -8.79 22.67 13.05
N LEU A 108 -9.92 22.04 13.40
CA LEU A 108 -10.59 22.29 14.67
C LEU A 108 -9.77 21.78 15.86
N GLY A 109 -9.13 20.61 15.73
CA GLY A 109 -8.21 20.09 16.75
C GLY A 109 -7.01 21.01 16.98
N SER A 110 -6.44 21.59 15.93
CA SER A 110 -5.36 22.59 16.04
C SER A 110 -5.83 23.88 16.70
N LEU A 111 -7.04 24.36 16.37
CA LEU A 111 -7.65 25.51 17.05
C LEU A 111 -7.78 25.22 18.56
N MET A 112 -8.30 24.04 18.91
CA MET A 112 -8.50 23.63 20.30
C MET A 112 -7.20 23.56 21.10
N ARG A 113 -6.12 23.08 20.46
CA ARG A 113 -4.79 23.05 21.06
C ARG A 113 -4.22 24.44 21.31
N LYS A 114 -4.43 25.39 20.37
CA LYS A 114 -3.99 26.77 20.57
C LYS A 114 -4.71 27.42 21.75
N ILE A 115 -6.02 27.24 21.82
CA ILE A 115 -6.85 27.74 22.94
C ILE A 115 -6.42 27.11 24.27
N SER A 116 -6.09 25.82 24.28
CA SER A 116 -5.69 25.13 25.53
C SER A 116 -4.26 25.46 26.00
N LYS A 117 -3.40 25.98 25.11
CA LYS A 117 -1.99 26.31 25.44
C LYS A 117 -1.81 27.76 25.87
N ASP A 118 -2.62 28.66 25.34
CA ASP A 118 -2.53 30.09 25.57
C ASP A 118 -3.88 30.59 26.08
N GLN A 119 -3.97 30.77 27.40
CA GLN A 119 -5.19 31.20 28.09
C GLN A 119 -5.66 32.58 27.61
N GLY A 120 -4.75 33.42 27.10
CA GLY A 120 -5.03 34.74 26.54
C GLY A 120 -5.17 34.77 25.01
N PHE A 121 -5.18 33.60 24.35
CA PHE A 121 -5.26 33.50 22.89
C PHE A 121 -6.53 34.14 22.33
N ILE A 122 -7.61 34.08 23.09
CA ILE A 122 -8.95 34.54 22.71
C ILE A 122 -9.17 36.00 23.11
N ASP A 123 -8.54 36.47 24.17
CA ASP A 123 -8.72 37.81 24.76
C ASP A 123 -8.47 38.94 23.75
N ASN A 124 -7.60 38.70 22.77
CA ASN A 124 -7.23 39.66 21.71
C ASN A 124 -7.96 39.42 20.37
N LYS A 125 -9.06 38.65 20.35
CA LYS A 125 -9.81 38.34 19.12
C LYS A 125 -11.07 39.19 18.99
N ASP A 126 -11.27 39.71 17.79
CA ASP A 126 -12.43 40.54 17.46
C ASP A 126 -13.64 39.71 17.02
N ASP A 127 -14.80 40.36 16.97
CA ASP A 127 -16.05 39.73 16.52
C ASP A 127 -15.96 39.18 15.10
N LYS A 128 -15.10 39.75 14.24
CA LYS A 128 -14.87 39.24 12.88
C LYS A 128 -14.21 37.87 12.93
N TRP A 129 -13.21 37.69 13.79
CA TRP A 129 -12.54 36.41 13.98
C TRP A 129 -13.49 35.36 14.56
N ILE A 130 -14.35 35.74 15.51
CA ILE A 130 -15.37 34.84 16.07
C ILE A 130 -16.37 34.42 14.99
N ASN A 131 -16.94 35.37 14.25
CA ASN A 131 -17.87 35.11 13.15
C ASN A 131 -17.26 34.24 12.04
N PHE A 132 -15.97 34.43 11.76
CA PHE A 132 -15.23 33.57 10.82
C PHE A 132 -15.23 32.10 11.27
N TRP A 133 -15.02 31.84 12.56
CA TRP A 133 -15.04 30.48 13.09
C TRP A 133 -16.45 29.90 13.18
N ILE A 134 -17.46 30.69 13.54
CA ILE A 134 -18.87 30.26 13.50
C ILE A 134 -19.22 29.74 12.11
N ASN A 135 -18.89 30.50 11.06
CA ASN A 135 -19.14 30.11 9.68
C ASN A 135 -18.41 28.83 9.29
N ARG A 136 -17.16 28.67 9.74
CA ARG A 136 -16.38 27.44 9.50
C ARG A 136 -16.97 26.24 10.23
N ILE A 137 -17.32 26.38 11.49
CA ILE A 137 -17.89 25.30 12.30
C ILE A 137 -19.22 24.84 11.69
N ASN A 138 -20.09 25.78 11.30
CA ASN A 138 -21.33 25.45 10.59
C ASN A 138 -21.08 24.68 9.30
N LYS A 139 -20.04 25.06 8.54
CA LYS A 139 -19.64 24.31 7.35
C LYS A 139 -19.14 22.91 7.70
N TYR A 140 -18.32 22.77 8.72
CA TYR A 140 -17.72 21.50 9.13
C TYR A 140 -18.73 20.55 9.77
N ASN A 141 -19.75 21.07 10.45
CA ASN A 141 -20.88 20.28 10.97
C ASN A 141 -21.62 19.56 9.83
N LYS A 142 -21.77 20.20 8.67
CA LYS A 142 -22.47 19.62 7.51
C LYS A 142 -21.74 18.42 6.90
N ASP A 143 -20.44 18.26 7.15
CA ASP A 143 -19.69 17.13 6.60
C ASP A 143 -20.17 15.79 7.17
N TYR A 144 -20.71 15.79 8.39
CA TYR A 144 -21.20 14.59 9.08
C TYR A 144 -22.68 14.28 8.82
N ASN A 145 -23.38 15.08 8.01
CA ASN A 145 -24.77 14.84 7.62
C ASN A 145 -24.89 13.96 6.36
N ARG A 146 -23.80 13.27 6.00
CA ARG A 146 -23.67 12.54 4.75
C ARG A 146 -23.97 11.06 4.96
N LYS A 147 -24.72 10.47 4.01
CA LYS A 147 -25.13 9.07 4.05
C LYS A 147 -23.98 8.08 4.16
N GLU A 148 -22.81 8.45 3.64
CA GLU A 148 -21.61 7.61 3.72
C GLU A 148 -21.13 7.40 5.16
N TYR A 149 -21.46 8.33 6.06
CA TYR A 149 -21.11 8.25 7.47
C TYR A 149 -22.20 7.63 8.35
N ASP A 150 -23.44 7.47 7.88
CA ASP A 150 -24.57 6.94 8.67
C ASP A 150 -24.25 5.57 9.27
N LYS A 151 -23.42 4.75 8.61
CA LYS A 151 -22.98 3.43 9.11
C LYS A 151 -22.02 3.51 10.30
N PHE A 152 -21.43 4.66 10.55
CA PHE A 152 -20.43 4.90 11.59
C PHE A 152 -20.93 5.86 12.68
N ILE A 153 -22.14 6.41 12.52
CA ILE A 153 -22.73 7.43 13.39
C ILE A 153 -24.05 6.90 13.95
N ASP A 154 -24.08 6.69 15.27
CA ASP A 154 -25.32 6.30 15.95
C ASP A 154 -26.28 7.49 16.11
N ASN A 155 -25.74 8.69 16.36
CA ASN A 155 -26.52 9.91 16.54
C ASN A 155 -25.79 11.15 16.00
N HIS A 156 -26.29 11.72 14.89
CA HIS A 156 -25.67 12.90 14.27
C HIS A 156 -25.74 14.16 15.15
N LYS A 157 -26.70 14.25 16.09
CA LYS A 157 -26.80 15.39 17.01
C LYS A 157 -25.60 15.46 17.94
N GLU A 158 -25.07 14.32 18.36
CA GLU A 158 -23.89 14.24 19.24
C GLU A 158 -22.59 14.63 18.55
N LEU A 159 -22.60 14.75 17.22
CA LEU A 159 -21.46 15.20 16.45
C LEU A 159 -21.54 16.67 16.09
N THR A 160 -22.65 17.34 16.39
CA THR A 160 -22.82 18.76 16.06
C THR A 160 -22.11 19.62 17.09
N ILE A 161 -21.18 20.46 16.63
CA ILE A 161 -20.52 21.43 17.51
C ILE A 161 -21.45 22.63 17.63
N PRO A 162 -21.86 23.02 18.86
CA PRO A 162 -22.67 24.20 19.06
C PRO A 162 -21.93 25.45 18.59
N THR A 163 -22.67 26.44 18.07
CA THR A 163 -22.11 27.74 17.67
C THR A 163 -22.48 28.88 18.61
N HIS A 164 -23.35 28.63 19.59
CA HIS A 164 -23.62 29.54 20.69
C HIS A 164 -22.50 29.45 21.73
N ASP A 165 -22.27 30.54 22.46
CA ASP A 165 -21.28 30.66 23.55
C ASP A 165 -19.88 30.15 23.16
N LEU A 166 -19.51 30.44 21.92
CA LEU A 166 -18.28 29.96 21.30
C LEU A 166 -17.08 30.35 22.19
N PHE A 167 -16.24 29.37 22.50
CA PHE A 167 -15.05 29.52 23.33
C PHE A 167 -15.26 29.77 24.83
N SER A 168 -16.48 29.70 25.34
CA SER A 168 -16.69 29.55 26.79
C SER A 168 -16.06 28.24 27.29
N ASP A 169 -15.71 28.16 28.57
CA ASP A 169 -15.16 26.93 29.17
C ASP A 169 -16.09 25.72 28.98
N THR A 170 -17.39 25.95 29.09
CA THR A 170 -18.43 24.95 28.82
C THR A 170 -18.40 24.50 27.36
N TRP A 171 -18.29 25.44 26.43
CA TRP A 171 -18.17 25.13 25.01
C TRP A 171 -16.90 24.34 24.69
N ILE A 172 -15.76 24.75 25.25
CA ILE A 172 -14.45 24.11 25.12
C ILE A 172 -14.53 22.64 25.55
N LYS A 173 -15.14 22.37 26.70
CA LYS A 173 -15.34 21.01 27.22
C LYS A 173 -16.21 20.16 26.31
N ASN A 174 -17.36 20.69 25.88
CA ASN A 174 -18.29 19.98 25.00
C ASN A 174 -17.68 19.72 23.62
N ALA A 175 -17.01 20.70 23.04
CA ALA A 175 -16.36 20.60 21.73
C ALA A 175 -15.24 19.55 21.74
N LYS A 176 -14.45 19.43 22.82
CA LYS A 176 -13.42 18.38 22.97
C LYS A 176 -14.00 16.98 22.83
N GLU A 177 -15.12 16.69 23.49
CA GLU A 177 -15.76 15.38 23.40
C GLU A 177 -16.31 15.10 22.00
N VAL A 178 -16.92 16.10 21.37
CA VAL A 178 -17.39 16.00 19.98
C VAL A 178 -16.21 15.73 19.02
N PHE A 179 -15.07 16.40 19.20
CA PHE A 179 -13.89 16.19 18.37
C PHE A 179 -13.31 14.78 18.51
N LYS A 180 -13.23 14.23 19.73
CA LYS A 180 -12.79 12.84 19.94
C LYS A 180 -13.68 11.85 19.17
N LYS A 181 -15.00 12.03 19.24
CA LYS A 181 -15.95 11.22 18.48
C LYS A 181 -15.73 11.33 16.97
N ARG A 182 -15.60 12.55 16.45
CA ARG A 182 -15.33 12.80 15.02
C ARG A 182 -14.04 12.14 14.54
N ILE A 183 -12.95 12.27 15.30
CA ILE A 183 -11.65 11.64 14.97
C ILE A 183 -11.79 10.11 14.90
N LYS A 184 -12.53 9.51 15.82
CA LYS A 184 -12.77 8.06 15.82
C LYS A 184 -13.54 7.62 14.57
N ILE A 185 -14.60 8.36 14.22
CA ILE A 185 -15.41 8.09 13.03
C ILE A 185 -14.58 8.23 11.75
N ASP A 186 -13.82 9.32 11.63
CA ASP A 186 -12.95 9.59 10.48
C ASP A 186 -11.93 8.46 10.28
N LYS A 187 -11.33 7.96 11.36
CA LYS A 187 -10.41 6.81 11.33
C LYS A 187 -11.09 5.52 10.88
N ASN A 188 -12.25 5.20 11.46
CA ASN A 188 -13.01 4.00 11.12
C ASN A 188 -13.44 4.00 9.65
N TYR A 189 -13.93 5.14 9.16
CA TYR A 189 -14.30 5.31 7.76
C TYR A 189 -13.10 5.10 6.83
N LEU A 190 -11.96 5.71 7.14
CA LEU A 190 -10.74 5.57 6.33
C LEU A 190 -10.27 4.11 6.28
N GLN A 191 -10.31 3.41 7.41
CA GLN A 191 -9.97 1.99 7.47
C GLN A 191 -10.90 1.14 6.60
N ALA A 192 -12.22 1.36 6.71
CA ALA A 192 -13.20 0.67 5.87
C ALA A 192 -12.96 0.94 4.37
N GLN A 193 -12.61 2.17 4.00
CA GLN A 193 -12.30 2.52 2.62
C GLN A 193 -11.02 1.83 2.11
N ARG A 194 -9.97 1.73 2.94
CA ARG A 194 -8.73 1.02 2.60
C ARG A 194 -8.99 -0.47 2.40
N LEU A 195 -9.73 -1.09 3.31
CA LEU A 195 -10.12 -2.50 3.22
C LEU A 195 -10.89 -2.77 1.93
N ARG A 196 -11.85 -1.90 1.58
CA ARG A 196 -12.60 -2.03 0.33
C ARG A 196 -11.70 -1.98 -0.90
N LYS A 197 -10.74 -1.04 -0.96
CA LYS A 197 -9.78 -0.97 -2.08
C LYS A 197 -8.92 -2.22 -2.20
N ILE A 198 -8.50 -2.79 -1.07
CA ILE A 198 -7.73 -4.03 -1.06
C ILE A 198 -8.59 -5.17 -1.60
N GLN A 199 -9.83 -5.28 -1.12
CA GLN A 199 -10.79 -6.28 -1.60
C GLN A 199 -11.05 -6.16 -3.10
N ASP A 200 -11.35 -4.94 -3.59
CA ASP A 200 -11.55 -4.68 -5.03
C ASP A 200 -10.30 -5.07 -5.85
N SER A 201 -9.10 -4.79 -5.32
CA SER A 201 -7.84 -5.17 -5.99
C SER A 201 -7.61 -6.68 -6.00
N ILE A 202 -7.97 -7.39 -4.93
CA ILE A 202 -7.90 -8.85 -4.86
C ILE A 202 -8.87 -9.45 -5.87
N GLU A 203 -10.12 -8.99 -5.87
CA GLU A 203 -11.16 -9.48 -6.78
C GLU A 203 -10.76 -9.26 -8.24
N ASN A 204 -10.22 -8.08 -8.58
CA ASN A 204 -9.71 -7.81 -9.91
C ASN A 204 -8.56 -8.76 -10.31
N ARG A 205 -7.64 -9.07 -9.39
CA ARG A 205 -6.57 -10.07 -9.65
C ARG A 205 -7.14 -11.48 -9.82
N CYS A 206 -8.11 -11.88 -9.01
CA CYS A 206 -8.78 -13.17 -9.15
C CYS A 206 -9.46 -13.28 -10.53
N ASN A 207 -10.13 -12.22 -10.99
CA ASN A 207 -10.76 -12.19 -12.31
C ASN A 207 -9.75 -12.34 -13.45
N ILE A 208 -8.58 -11.69 -13.35
CA ILE A 208 -7.49 -11.85 -14.32
C ILE A 208 -6.99 -13.30 -14.34
N ILE A 209 -6.70 -13.87 -13.16
CA ILE A 209 -6.23 -15.26 -13.04
C ILE A 209 -7.26 -16.23 -13.63
N HIS A 210 -8.54 -16.08 -13.29
CA HIS A 210 -9.61 -16.91 -13.84
C HIS A 210 -9.71 -16.82 -15.36
N SER A 211 -9.49 -15.63 -15.94
CA SER A 211 -9.46 -15.42 -17.39
C SER A 211 -8.24 -16.06 -18.08
N ASP A 212 -7.11 -16.14 -17.38
CA ASP A 212 -5.85 -16.65 -17.93
C ASP A 212 -5.64 -18.16 -17.73
N ILE A 213 -6.31 -18.79 -16.75
CA ILE A 213 -6.26 -20.25 -16.52
C ILE A 213 -6.47 -21.07 -17.81
N PRO A 214 -7.49 -20.81 -18.66
CA PRO A 214 -7.68 -21.57 -19.90
C PRO A 214 -6.52 -21.41 -20.89
N LYS A 215 -5.92 -20.21 -20.96
CA LYS A 215 -4.77 -19.95 -21.84
C LYS A 215 -3.53 -20.70 -21.35
N TRP A 216 -3.31 -20.72 -20.04
CA TRP A 216 -2.22 -21.48 -19.43
C TRP A 216 -2.41 -22.97 -19.66
N LEU A 217 -3.60 -23.51 -19.43
CA LEU A 217 -3.92 -24.92 -19.69
C LEU A 217 -3.70 -25.30 -21.15
N HIS A 218 -4.12 -24.46 -22.10
CA HIS A 218 -3.86 -24.68 -23.53
C HIS A 218 -2.37 -24.58 -23.89
N SER A 219 -1.58 -23.76 -23.18
CA SER A 219 -0.14 -23.68 -23.41
C SER A 219 0.64 -24.87 -22.84
N THR A 220 0.12 -25.50 -21.80
CA THR A 220 0.74 -26.67 -21.12
C THR A 220 0.21 -28.01 -21.61
N GLN A 221 -0.96 -28.06 -22.24
CA GLN A 221 -1.32 -29.22 -23.03
C GLN A 221 -0.26 -29.31 -24.12
N ASP A 222 0.57 -30.35 -24.04
CA ASP A 222 1.50 -30.72 -25.09
C ASP A 222 0.73 -30.64 -26.41
N ASN A 223 1.00 -29.62 -27.21
CA ASN A 223 0.75 -29.71 -28.63
C ASN A 223 1.60 -30.91 -29.02
N VAL A 224 0.96 -32.09 -29.10
CA VAL A 224 1.59 -33.30 -29.58
C VAL A 224 2.14 -32.89 -30.93
N LYS A 225 3.45 -32.62 -30.99
CA LYS A 225 4.09 -32.32 -32.25
C LYS A 225 3.87 -33.59 -33.05
N GLU A 226 2.96 -33.55 -34.03
CA GLU A 226 2.63 -34.70 -34.86
C GLU A 226 3.90 -35.31 -35.45
N HIS A 227 4.95 -34.50 -35.58
CA HIS A 227 6.24 -34.87 -36.16
C HIS A 227 7.39 -34.51 -35.22
N ILE A 228 8.15 -35.53 -34.82
CA ILE A 228 9.48 -35.38 -34.21
C ILE A 228 10.49 -35.30 -35.35
N ILE A 229 11.23 -34.20 -35.45
CA ILE A 229 12.29 -34.03 -36.43
C ILE A 229 13.59 -34.61 -35.85
N ILE A 230 14.20 -35.56 -36.56
CA ILE A 230 15.46 -36.20 -36.19
C ILE A 230 16.46 -35.97 -37.33
N ASP A 231 17.41 -35.06 -37.12
CA ASP A 231 18.36 -34.66 -38.17
C ASP A 231 19.62 -35.54 -38.21
N ARG A 232 19.88 -36.31 -37.15
CA ARG A 232 21.05 -37.19 -37.02
C ARG A 232 20.79 -38.30 -36.02
N ALA A 233 21.36 -39.48 -36.26
CA ALA A 233 21.27 -40.61 -35.35
C ALA A 233 22.66 -41.19 -35.10
N VAL A 234 22.96 -41.52 -33.84
CA VAL A 234 24.16 -42.29 -33.49
C VAL A 234 23.76 -43.76 -33.51
N ILE A 235 24.39 -44.54 -34.36
CA ILE A 235 24.13 -45.98 -34.52
C ILE A 235 25.35 -46.72 -33.99
N SER A 236 25.14 -47.60 -33.02
CA SER A 236 26.16 -48.48 -32.46
C SER A 236 25.83 -49.93 -32.80
N ASN A 237 26.69 -50.57 -33.58
CA ASN A 237 26.62 -52.01 -33.85
C ASN A 237 27.81 -52.69 -33.17
N GLU A 238 27.58 -53.85 -32.53
CA GLU A 238 28.63 -54.61 -31.83
C GLU A 238 29.81 -54.99 -32.75
N ASN A 239 29.56 -55.11 -34.06
CA ASN A 239 30.56 -55.52 -35.05
C ASN A 239 31.20 -54.36 -35.85
N GLU A 240 30.59 -53.17 -35.87
CA GLU A 240 31.01 -52.06 -36.76
C GLU A 240 31.37 -50.77 -35.99
N GLY A 241 31.30 -50.77 -34.66
CA GLY A 241 31.57 -49.60 -33.84
C GLY A 241 30.44 -48.57 -33.85
N VAL A 242 30.74 -47.36 -33.37
CA VAL A 242 29.79 -46.24 -33.26
C VAL A 242 29.96 -45.32 -34.47
N ARG A 243 28.89 -45.09 -35.23
CA ARG A 243 28.88 -44.16 -36.37
C ARG A 243 27.74 -43.15 -36.28
N LEU A 244 27.99 -41.94 -36.79
CA LEU A 244 26.97 -40.91 -36.92
C LEU A 244 26.30 -41.02 -38.30
N ALA A 245 25.00 -41.29 -38.32
CA ALA A 245 24.18 -41.29 -39.53
C ALA A 245 23.59 -39.90 -39.78
N LEU A 246 23.84 -39.38 -40.98
CA LEU A 246 23.30 -38.11 -41.50
C LEU A 246 22.32 -38.32 -42.66
N ASP A 247 22.27 -39.53 -43.25
CA ASP A 247 21.37 -39.85 -44.36
C ASP A 247 19.91 -40.00 -43.85
N PRO A 248 18.93 -39.28 -44.42
CA PRO A 248 17.54 -39.30 -43.95
C PRO A 248 16.88 -40.67 -43.96
N ASN A 249 17.16 -41.52 -44.95
CA ASN A 249 16.56 -42.85 -45.05
C ASN A 249 17.13 -43.78 -43.97
N THR A 250 18.44 -43.69 -43.73
CA THR A 250 19.14 -44.42 -42.67
C THR A 250 18.64 -44.00 -41.29
N ILE A 251 18.51 -42.69 -41.04
CA ILE A 251 17.97 -42.14 -39.78
C ILE A 251 16.53 -42.61 -39.56
N ARG A 252 15.68 -42.51 -40.60
CA ARG A 252 14.27 -42.91 -40.51
C ARG A 252 14.12 -44.39 -40.18
N THR A 253 14.90 -45.26 -40.82
CA THR A 253 14.85 -46.71 -40.59
C THR A 253 15.31 -47.04 -39.18
N HIS A 254 16.45 -46.50 -38.75
CA HIS A 254 16.97 -46.72 -37.40
C HIS A 254 16.02 -46.20 -36.31
N ALA A 255 15.46 -45.01 -36.48
CA ALA A 255 14.48 -44.46 -35.55
C ALA A 255 13.23 -45.34 -35.47
N LYS A 256 12.68 -45.76 -36.61
CA LYS A 256 11.51 -46.64 -36.68
C LYS A 256 11.75 -47.96 -35.95
N ASP A 257 12.91 -48.59 -36.16
CA ASP A 257 13.25 -49.87 -35.53
C ASP A 257 13.49 -49.71 -34.02
N THR A 258 14.15 -48.62 -33.61
CA THR A 258 14.37 -48.28 -32.19
C THR A 258 13.04 -48.07 -31.46
N PHE A 259 12.15 -47.26 -32.04
CA PHE A 259 10.82 -47.02 -31.45
C PHE A 259 9.98 -48.30 -31.45
N ALA A 260 10.01 -49.10 -32.52
CA ALA A 260 9.32 -50.39 -32.55
C ALA A 260 9.83 -51.34 -31.46
N GLY A 261 11.15 -51.37 -31.20
CA GLY A 261 11.75 -52.15 -30.12
C GLY A 261 11.34 -51.68 -28.72
N ILE A 262 11.35 -50.37 -28.47
CA ILE A 262 10.91 -49.77 -27.19
C ILE A 262 9.43 -50.07 -26.93
N LEU A 263 8.59 -49.91 -27.96
CA LEU A 263 7.14 -50.12 -27.85
C LEU A 263 6.79 -51.62 -27.72
N ARG A 264 7.49 -52.52 -28.43
CA ARG A 264 7.33 -53.97 -28.26
C ARG A 264 7.71 -54.45 -26.86
N LYS A 265 8.77 -53.92 -26.25
CA LYS A 265 9.15 -54.25 -24.86
C LYS A 265 8.08 -53.89 -23.82
N ARG A 266 7.16 -52.97 -24.14
CA ARG A 266 6.05 -52.60 -23.24
C ARG A 266 4.81 -53.48 -23.39
N ASN A 267 4.72 -54.31 -24.43
CA ASN A 267 3.63 -55.24 -24.66
C ASN A 267 4.06 -56.70 -24.38
N THR A 268 4.30 -57.07 -23.13
CA THR A 268 4.23 -58.47 -22.67
C THR A 268 3.97 -58.55 -21.17
N LYS A 269 2.69 -58.56 -20.80
CA LYS A 269 2.07 -59.63 -20.02
C LYS A 269 0.62 -59.75 -20.50
N SER A 270 0.31 -60.80 -21.26
CA SER A 270 -1.07 -61.29 -21.32
C SER A 270 -1.44 -61.66 -19.88
N ILE A 271 -2.51 -61.04 -19.37
CA ILE A 271 -3.20 -61.54 -18.20
C ILE A 271 -3.82 -62.86 -18.66
N GLU A 272 -3.12 -63.97 -18.41
CA GLU A 272 -3.75 -65.27 -18.40
C GLU A 272 -4.64 -65.30 -17.15
N GLN A 273 -5.94 -65.46 -17.39
CA GLN A 273 -6.93 -65.72 -16.36
C GLN A 273 -6.71 -67.14 -15.85
N ASP A 274 -6.66 -67.28 -14.52
CA ASP A 274 -7.20 -68.42 -13.77
C ASP A 274 -8.07 -67.85 -12.64
#